data_AF-A0A3N5LUJ5-F1
#
_entry.id   AF-A0A3N5LUJ5-F1
#
_cell.length_a   1.000
_cell.length_b   1.000
_cell.length_c   1.000
_cell.angle_alpha   90.00
_cell.angle_beta   90.00
_cell.angle_gamma   90.00
#
_symmetry.space_group_name_H-M   'P 1'
#
loop_
_entity.id
_entity.type
_entity.pdbx_description
1 polymer ?
#
loop_
_entity_poly.entity_id
_entity_poly.type
_entity_poly.pdbx_seq_one_letter_code
_entity_poly.pdbx_strand_id
1 'polypeptide(L)'
;MCFSGHLWQARLYSCLASEDRLWSAIGYVERNPVRARMVVRAEEYRWSSAAAHCLNQPDSLLTPLGPTPQLISDWSAWLAEEDDPEELKAIR
;
A
#
# COMPACT_ATOMS: atom_id res chain seq x y z
N MET A 1 34.60 2.13 -7.01
CA MET A 1 33.93 0.85 -6.68
C MET A 1 32.78 0.69 -7.67
N CYS A 2 32.87 -0.28 -8.58
CA CYS A 2 31.86 -0.48 -9.62
C CYS A 2 30.80 -1.41 -9.04
N PHE A 3 29.55 -0.97 -8.92
CA PHE A 3 28.45 -1.87 -8.55
C PHE A 3 28.16 -2.80 -9.73
N SER A 4 28.46 -4.10 -9.60
CA SER A 4 28.04 -5.13 -10.54
C SER A 4 27.11 -6.13 -9.84
N GLY A 5 25.92 -6.35 -10.41
CA GLY A 5 24.90 -7.25 -9.88
C GLY A 5 23.62 -7.17 -10.71
N HIS A 6 22.62 -7.99 -10.39
CA HIS A 6 21.32 -7.95 -11.04
C HIS A 6 20.41 -6.95 -10.31
N LEU A 7 19.84 -5.98 -11.04
CA LEU A 7 18.87 -5.02 -10.48
C LEU A 7 17.59 -5.72 -9.99
N TRP A 8 17.20 -6.79 -10.67
CA TRP A 8 15.99 -7.57 -10.38
C TRP A 8 16.36 -8.89 -9.73
N GLN A 9 15.62 -9.27 -8.68
CA GLN A 9 15.64 -10.62 -8.13
C GLN A 9 14.42 -11.40 -8.61
N ALA A 10 14.67 -12.63 -9.11
CA ALA A 10 13.64 -13.61 -9.49
C ALA A 10 12.57 -13.07 -10.46
N ARG A 11 11.37 -13.69 -10.43
CA ARG A 11 10.18 -13.24 -11.17
C ARG A 11 9.27 -12.42 -10.24
N LEU A 12 8.39 -11.61 -10.83
CA LEU A 12 7.32 -10.93 -10.10
C LEU A 12 6.33 -11.94 -9.49
N TYR A 13 5.72 -11.55 -8.37
CA TYR A 13 4.57 -12.24 -7.80
C TYR A 13 3.29 -11.70 -8.45
N SER A 14 2.41 -12.60 -8.91
CA SER A 14 1.14 -12.24 -9.55
C SER A 14 0.08 -13.22 -9.10
N CYS A 15 -1.00 -12.72 -8.51
CA CYS A 15 -2.15 -13.49 -8.07
C CYS A 15 -3.44 -12.74 -8.45
N LEU A 16 -4.51 -13.49 -8.73
CA LEU A 16 -5.84 -12.91 -8.85
C LEU A 16 -6.31 -12.55 -7.44
N ALA A 17 -6.66 -11.28 -7.23
CA ALA A 17 -7.33 -10.82 -6.02
C ALA A 17 -8.85 -10.80 -6.28
N SER A 18 -9.61 -11.44 -5.40
CA SER A 18 -11.05 -11.25 -5.32
C SER A 18 -11.38 -9.91 -4.67
N GLU A 19 -12.60 -9.41 -4.85
CA GLU A 19 -13.00 -8.09 -4.33
C GLU A 19 -12.84 -7.94 -2.81
N ASP A 20 -13.06 -9.01 -2.05
CA ASP A 20 -12.85 -9.08 -0.61
C ASP A 20 -11.37 -8.90 -0.21
N ARG A 21 -10.43 -9.28 -1.08
CA ARG A 21 -8.98 -9.19 -0.82
C ARG A 21 -8.35 -7.91 -1.32
N LEU A 22 -9.07 -7.11 -2.11
CA LEU A 22 -8.56 -5.88 -2.69
C LEU A 22 -8.08 -4.91 -1.60
N TRP A 23 -8.88 -4.73 -0.54
CA TRP A 23 -8.57 -3.79 0.54
C TRP A 23 -7.38 -4.24 1.38
N SER A 24 -7.29 -5.53 1.72
CA SER A 24 -6.14 -6.07 2.44
C SER A 24 -4.86 -5.91 1.59
N ALA A 25 -4.95 -6.11 0.27
CA ALA A 25 -3.82 -5.89 -0.64
C ALA A 25 -3.38 -4.41 -0.72
N ILE A 26 -4.33 -3.47 -0.80
CA ILE A 26 -4.04 -2.04 -0.77
C ILE A 26 -3.38 -1.65 0.55
N GLY A 27 -3.96 -2.06 1.69
CA GLY A 27 -3.42 -1.77 3.02
C GLY A 27 -2.00 -2.34 3.17
N TYR A 28 -1.77 -3.55 2.69
CA TYR A 28 -0.44 -4.17 2.69
C TYR A 28 0.62 -3.37 1.92
N VAL A 29 0.27 -2.87 0.73
CA VAL A 29 1.16 -2.07 -0.10
C VAL A 29 1.42 -0.71 0.54
N GLU A 30 0.38 -0.02 0.99
CA GLU A 30 0.50 1.33 1.53
C GLU A 30 1.17 1.37 2.91
N ARG A 31 1.04 0.32 3.73
CA ARG A 31 1.78 0.15 4.99
C ARG A 31 3.21 -0.35 4.81
N ASN A 32 3.60 -0.78 3.60
CA ASN A 32 4.93 -1.35 3.36
C ASN A 32 6.09 -0.41 3.76
N PRO A 33 6.06 0.92 3.50
CA PRO A 33 7.09 1.83 3.96
C PRO A 33 7.24 1.89 5.50
N VAL A 34 6.13 1.78 6.23
CA VAL A 34 6.11 1.72 7.71
C VAL A 34 6.71 0.39 8.17
N ARG A 35 6.28 -0.73 7.58
CA ARG A 35 6.83 -2.07 7.86
C ARG A 35 8.33 -2.17 7.57
N ALA A 36 8.79 -1.50 6.51
CA ALA A 36 10.20 -1.39 6.15
C ALA A 36 10.97 -0.38 7.00
N ARG A 37 10.31 0.29 7.96
CA ARG A 37 10.87 1.31 8.86
C ARG A 37 11.47 2.51 8.14
N MET A 38 10.91 2.87 6.98
CA MET A 38 11.34 4.04 6.20
C MET A 38 10.68 5.33 6.69
N VAL A 39 9.46 5.24 7.22
CA VAL A 39 8.64 6.34 7.73
C VAL A 39 7.85 5.88 8.96
N VAL A 40 7.31 6.81 9.75
CA VAL A 40 6.48 6.48 10.92
C VAL A 40 5.03 6.31 10.51
N ARG A 41 4.54 7.15 9.59
CA ARG A 41 3.18 7.12 9.06
C ARG A 41 3.20 6.83 7.56
N ALA A 42 2.21 6.09 7.05
CA ALA A 42 2.20 5.65 5.66
C ALA A 42 2.16 6.82 4.66
N GLU A 43 1.39 7.87 4.98
CA GLU A 43 1.25 9.10 4.20
C GLU A 43 2.52 9.98 4.15
N GLU A 44 3.53 9.70 4.98
CA GLU A 44 4.82 10.41 4.92
C GLU A 44 5.70 9.87 3.78
N TYR A 45 5.39 8.70 3.23
CA TYR A 45 6.18 8.10 2.16
C TYR A 45 5.81 8.67 0.79
N ARG A 46 6.71 9.50 0.25
CA ARG A 46 6.54 10.24 -1.01
C ARG A 46 6.20 9.39 -2.23
N TRP A 47 6.65 8.14 -2.27
CA TRP A 47 6.49 7.25 -3.43
C TRP A 47 5.35 6.24 -3.25
N SER A 48 4.26 6.68 -2.63
CA SER A 48 3.03 5.91 -2.41
C SER A 48 1.81 6.78 -2.64
N SER A 49 0.69 6.15 -3.02
CA SER A 49 -0.63 6.78 -3.10
C SER A 49 -1.23 7.14 -1.73
N ALA A 50 -0.69 6.60 -0.64
CA ALA A 50 -1.21 6.78 0.71
C ALA A 50 -1.43 8.26 1.08
N ALA A 51 -0.51 9.16 0.69
CA ALA A 51 -0.65 10.58 0.96
C ALA A 51 -1.87 11.20 0.28
N ALA A 52 -2.13 10.85 -0.98
CA ALA A 52 -3.28 11.34 -1.72
C ALA A 52 -4.59 10.85 -1.09
N HIS A 53 -4.64 9.59 -0.64
CA HIS A 53 -5.80 9.02 0.02
C HIS A 53 -6.04 9.60 1.43
N CYS A 54 -4.99 9.73 2.25
CA CYS A 54 -5.08 10.27 3.61
C CYS A 54 -5.40 11.76 3.67
N LEU A 55 -4.77 12.55 2.79
CA LEU A 55 -4.87 14.02 2.82
C LEU A 55 -5.94 14.56 1.87
N ASN A 56 -6.62 13.66 1.15
CA ASN A 56 -7.57 13.98 0.09
C ASN A 56 -6.99 15.00 -0.91
N GLN A 57 -5.70 14.84 -1.24
CA GLN A 57 -4.98 15.71 -2.15
C GLN A 57 -5.02 15.13 -3.57
N PRO A 58 -5.37 15.93 -4.58
CA PRO A 58 -5.33 15.47 -5.96
C PRO A 58 -3.88 15.21 -6.39
N ASP A 59 -3.63 14.01 -6.88
CA ASP A 59 -2.36 13.63 -7.51
C ASP A 59 -2.62 13.31 -8.98
N SER A 60 -1.91 13.99 -9.88
CA SER A 60 -2.07 13.82 -11.33
C SER A 60 -1.62 12.45 -11.85
N LEU A 61 -0.86 11.69 -11.06
CA LEU A 61 -0.44 10.33 -11.37
C LEU A 61 -1.48 9.29 -10.98
N LEU A 62 -2.46 9.65 -10.16
CA LEU A 62 -3.46 8.73 -9.64
C LEU A 62 -4.76 8.84 -10.43
N THR A 63 -5.31 7.69 -10.78
CA THR A 63 -6.72 7.61 -11.16
C THR A 63 -7.53 7.55 -9.87
N PRO A 64 -8.53 8.43 -9.66
CA PRO A 64 -9.39 8.33 -8.50
C PRO A 64 -10.00 6.93 -8.40
N LEU A 65 -10.07 6.36 -7.19
CA LEU A 65 -10.57 5.00 -6.94
C LEU A 65 -12.09 4.81 -7.26
N GLY A 66 -12.70 5.74 -7.98
CA GLY A 66 -14.14 5.78 -8.23
C GLY A 66 -14.92 6.11 -6.95
N PRO A 67 -16.26 5.97 -6.96
CA PRO A 67 -17.02 5.92 -5.72
C PRO A 67 -16.66 4.61 -5.02
N THR A 68 -15.57 4.63 -4.27
CA THR A 68 -15.34 3.61 -3.25
C THR A 68 -16.61 3.53 -2.42
N PRO A 69 -17.14 2.33 -2.09
CA PRO A 69 -18.11 2.27 -1.02
C PRO A 69 -17.48 3.00 0.17
N GLN A 70 -18.29 3.71 0.93
CA GLN A 70 -17.90 4.57 2.07
C GLN A 70 -17.27 3.78 3.23
N LEU A 71 -16.59 2.67 2.94
CA LEU A 71 -16.06 1.67 3.85
C LEU A 71 -14.89 2.22 4.67
N ILE A 72 -14.05 3.07 4.06
CA ILE A 72 -12.93 3.71 4.73
C ILE A 72 -13.14 5.22 4.67
N SER A 73 -13.78 5.75 5.72
CA SER A 73 -14.04 7.19 5.87
C SER A 73 -12.82 7.95 6.37
N ASP A 74 -11.94 7.29 7.12
CA ASP A 74 -10.66 7.80 7.59
C ASP A 74 -9.53 6.86 7.18
N TRP A 75 -8.87 7.21 6.08
CA TRP A 75 -7.78 6.42 5.52
C TRP A 75 -6.54 6.42 6.42
N SER A 76 -6.29 7.54 7.13
CA SER A 76 -5.14 7.63 8.04
C SER A 76 -5.33 6.72 9.24
N ALA A 77 -6.54 6.70 9.82
CA ALA A 77 -6.87 5.81 10.91
C ALA A 77 -6.78 4.34 10.48
N TRP A 78 -7.34 4.00 9.32
CA TRP A 78 -7.26 2.64 8.79
C TRP A 78 -5.82 2.19 8.58
N LEU A 79 -4.95 3.01 7.98
CA LEU A 79 -3.53 2.65 7.79
C LEU A 79 -2.74 2.58 9.10
N ALA A 80 -3.18 3.25 10.15
CA ALA A 80 -2.55 3.21 11.47
C ALA A 80 -2.87 1.92 12.27
N GLU A 81 -3.89 1.17 11.87
CA GLU A 81 -4.19 -0.14 12.45
C GLU A 81 -3.06 -1.14 12.17
N GLU A 82 -2.86 -2.07 13.10
CA GLU A 82 -1.93 -3.18 12.90
C GLU A 82 -2.47 -4.13 11.82
N ASP A 83 -1.57 -4.66 11.00
CA ASP A 83 -1.94 -5.68 10.02
C ASP A 83 -2.48 -6.93 10.73
N ASP A 84 -3.61 -7.45 10.28
CA ASP A 84 -4.09 -8.76 10.70
C ASP A 84 -3.10 -9.84 10.23
N PRO A 85 -2.52 -10.66 11.14
CA PRO A 85 -1.59 -11.73 10.78
C PRO A 85 -2.17 -12.73 9.77
N GLU A 86 -3.48 -12.98 9.79
CA GLU A 86 -4.14 -13.88 8.85
C GLU A 86 -4.29 -13.25 7.47
N GLU A 87 -4.57 -11.94 7.39
CA GLU A 87 -4.57 -11.21 6.11
C GLU A 87 -3.16 -11.17 5.49
N LEU A 88 -2.11 -11.01 6.32
CA LEU A 88 -0.74 -11.02 5.85
C LEU A 88 -0.32 -12.37 5.25
N LYS A 89 -0.75 -13.49 5.83
CA LYS A 89 -0.52 -14.82 5.26
C LYS A 89 -1.26 -15.02 3.94
N ALA A 90 -2.42 -14.39 3.79
CA ALA A 90 -3.23 -14.48 2.58
C ALA A 90 -2.60 -13.74 1.38
N ILE A 91 -1.68 -12.81 1.61
CA ILE A 91 -1.00 -12.01 0.59
C ILE A 91 0.41 -12.56 0.27
N ARG A 92 1.04 -13.26 1.22
CA ARG A 92 2.43 -13.74 1.15
C ARG A 92 2.57 -15.20 0.73
#